data_AF-A0A2G4E4W6-F1
#
_entry.id   AF-A0A2G4E4W6-F1
#
_cell.length_a   1.000
_cell.length_b   1.000
_cell.length_c   1.000
_cell.angle_alpha   90.00
_cell.angle_beta   90.00
_cell.angle_gamma   90.00
#
_symmetry.space_group_name_H-M   'P 1'
#
loop_
_entity.id
_entity.type
_entity.pdbx_description
1 polymer ?
#
loop_
_entity_poly.entity_id
_entity_poly.type
_entity_poly.pdbx_seq_one_letter_code
_entity_poly.pdbx_strand_id
1 'polypeptide(L)'
;RVIGVGDLIDRGPGVLDGLKLLGEPWFFTVMGNHEQMLIRAYRENPDAHYVSHGAGWWATVADESKEMIIAKLETLPTLIEIESPRGVVGVVHGDVPRGLSWQGFVNDIDNAQVEEIALWGRERIKKHYRQGVAGVWRVCTGHTWIPEPLRLGNVLALDCTGGGDGPLGIYCVQDDTLYVDGLSVALDQAEVFTELLNDLERTQAELNSMLSASTLIESQRLSRKAEDLAARANTAWLALQPEVEASQKLLNELHGLSLLGGERRVLKLEELRSGYEGTPIEGLLNRLFC
;
A
#
# COMPACT_ATOMS: atom_id res chain seq x y z
N ARG A 1 -5.81 18.69 -2.85
CA ARG A 1 -6.83 17.69 -3.21
C ARG A 1 -6.47 16.41 -2.49
N VAL A 2 -7.46 15.63 -2.06
CA VAL A 2 -7.29 14.30 -1.47
C VAL A 2 -8.02 13.31 -2.38
N ILE A 3 -7.38 12.18 -2.64
CA ILE A 3 -7.93 11.11 -3.49
C ILE A 3 -7.97 9.83 -2.67
N GLY A 4 -9.17 9.32 -2.39
CA GLY A 4 -9.40 8.03 -1.74
C GLY A 4 -9.27 6.86 -2.72
N VAL A 5 -8.88 5.70 -2.18
CA VAL A 5 -8.74 4.44 -2.92
C VAL A 5 -10.04 3.60 -2.91
N GLY A 6 -11.19 4.17 -2.59
CA GLY A 6 -12.48 3.47 -2.44
C GLY A 6 -12.73 2.93 -1.03
N ASP A 7 -13.82 2.17 -0.86
CA ASP A 7 -14.29 1.60 0.41
C ASP A 7 -14.44 2.66 1.51
N LEU A 8 -15.20 3.72 1.19
CA LEU A 8 -15.52 4.82 2.09
C LEU A 8 -16.62 4.43 3.11
N ILE A 9 -17.41 3.40 2.81
CA ILE A 9 -18.57 2.96 3.60
C ILE A 9 -18.32 1.66 4.39
N ASP A 10 -19.33 1.25 5.16
CA ASP A 10 -19.45 -0.01 5.91
C ASP A 10 -18.76 -0.07 7.27
N ARG A 11 -17.49 -0.49 7.37
CA ARG A 11 -16.94 -1.06 8.62
C ARG A 11 -16.64 -0.05 9.74
N GLY A 12 -16.43 1.22 9.39
CA GLY A 12 -16.03 2.25 10.35
C GLY A 12 -17.21 2.92 11.08
N PRO A 13 -17.00 3.53 12.26
CA PRO A 13 -18.05 4.27 12.96
C PRO A 13 -18.43 5.60 12.28
N GLY A 14 -17.59 6.12 11.38
CA GLY A 14 -17.71 7.44 10.75
C GLY A 14 -18.31 7.44 9.34
N VAL A 15 -19.06 6.42 8.92
CA VAL A 15 -19.54 6.30 7.51
C VAL A 15 -20.31 7.53 7.04
N LEU A 16 -21.20 8.08 7.87
CA LEU A 16 -21.98 9.27 7.49
C LEU A 16 -21.10 10.51 7.29
N ASP A 17 -20.01 10.64 8.05
CA ASP A 17 -19.04 11.71 7.85
C ASP A 17 -18.19 11.47 6.60
N GLY A 18 -17.84 10.21 6.32
CA GLY A 18 -17.24 9.79 5.05
C GLY A 18 -18.09 10.21 3.85
N LEU A 19 -19.39 9.92 3.86
CA LEU A 19 -20.31 10.31 2.79
C LEU A 19 -20.38 11.83 2.57
N LYS A 20 -20.24 12.65 3.61
CA LYS A 20 -20.18 14.12 3.47
C LYS A 20 -18.97 14.56 2.65
N LEU A 21 -17.84 13.83 2.72
CA LEU A 21 -16.64 14.13 1.93
C LEU A 21 -16.92 14.09 0.43
N LEU A 22 -17.88 13.27 -0.03
CA LEU A 22 -18.25 13.20 -1.44
C LEU A 22 -18.85 14.52 -1.98
N GLY A 23 -19.31 15.41 -1.09
CA GLY A 23 -19.78 16.75 -1.43
C GLY A 23 -18.69 17.83 -1.41
N GLU A 24 -17.49 17.51 -0.92
CA GLU A 24 -16.41 18.48 -0.75
C GLU A 24 -15.62 18.68 -2.06
N PRO A 25 -15.32 19.92 -2.48
CA PRO A 25 -14.65 20.20 -3.76
C PRO A 25 -13.18 19.76 -3.80
N TRP A 26 -12.61 19.41 -2.65
CA TRP A 26 -11.21 19.02 -2.50
C TRP A 26 -11.03 17.50 -2.38
N PHE A 27 -12.11 16.73 -2.23
CA PHE A 27 -12.09 15.28 -2.02
C PHE A 27 -12.64 14.54 -3.25
N PHE A 28 -11.92 13.51 -3.65
CA PHE A 28 -12.27 12.60 -4.74
C PHE A 28 -12.01 11.18 -4.25
N THR A 29 -12.68 10.18 -4.80
CA THR A 29 -12.38 8.78 -4.53
C THR A 29 -12.76 7.94 -5.72
N VAL A 30 -12.08 6.81 -5.90
CA VAL A 30 -12.52 5.78 -6.83
C VAL A 30 -13.65 4.94 -6.22
N MET A 31 -14.40 4.24 -7.07
CA MET A 31 -15.37 3.22 -6.68
C MET A 31 -14.67 2.07 -5.96
N GLY A 32 -15.09 1.75 -4.73
CA GLY A 32 -14.67 0.55 -4.03
C GLY A 32 -15.61 -0.63 -4.28
N ASN A 33 -15.19 -1.82 -3.85
CA ASN A 33 -16.06 -2.99 -3.95
C ASN A 33 -17.25 -2.89 -2.98
N HIS A 34 -17.07 -2.24 -1.82
CA HIS A 34 -18.15 -2.02 -0.87
C HIS A 34 -19.24 -1.09 -1.43
N GLU A 35 -18.86 0.03 -2.08
CA GLU A 35 -19.82 0.89 -2.78
C GLU A 35 -20.57 0.12 -3.88
N GLN A 36 -19.85 -0.63 -4.72
CA GLN A 36 -20.47 -1.39 -5.81
C GLN A 36 -21.49 -2.42 -5.28
N MET A 37 -21.16 -3.13 -4.20
CA MET A 37 -22.07 -4.11 -3.60
C MET A 37 -23.35 -3.46 -3.06
N LEU A 38 -23.23 -2.31 -2.38
CA LEU A 38 -24.39 -1.59 -1.87
C LEU A 38 -25.28 -1.10 -3.03
N ILE A 39 -24.68 -0.50 -4.07
CA ILE A 39 -25.41 -0.05 -5.27
C ILE A 39 -26.17 -1.22 -5.89
N ARG A 40 -25.50 -2.35 -6.15
CA ARG A 40 -26.13 -3.54 -6.75
C ARG A 40 -27.29 -4.05 -5.90
N ALA A 41 -27.07 -4.22 -4.60
CA ALA A 41 -28.11 -4.70 -3.68
C ALA A 41 -29.34 -3.77 -3.67
N TYR A 42 -29.13 -2.46 -3.62
CA TYR A 42 -30.22 -1.49 -3.62
C TYR A 42 -30.97 -1.42 -4.96
N ARG A 43 -30.26 -1.50 -6.09
CA ARG A 43 -30.87 -1.48 -7.44
C ARG A 43 -31.62 -2.78 -7.74
N GLU A 44 -31.18 -3.91 -7.21
CA GLU A 44 -31.90 -5.19 -7.31
C GLU A 44 -33.17 -5.19 -6.48
N ASN A 45 -33.11 -4.69 -5.23
CA ASN A 45 -34.27 -4.60 -4.36
C ASN A 45 -34.10 -3.49 -3.29
N PRO A 46 -34.70 -2.29 -3.47
CA PRO A 46 -34.60 -1.19 -2.52
C PRO A 46 -35.17 -1.51 -1.12
N ASP A 47 -36.12 -2.45 -1.05
CA ASP A 47 -36.80 -2.86 0.19
C ASP A 47 -36.01 -3.95 0.95
N ALA A 48 -34.95 -4.50 0.35
CA ALA A 48 -34.13 -5.52 0.99
C ALA A 48 -33.25 -4.91 2.10
N HIS A 49 -33.16 -5.62 3.22
CA HIS A 49 -32.20 -5.29 4.27
C HIS A 49 -30.78 -5.69 3.85
N TYR A 50 -29.97 -4.70 3.44
CA TYR A 50 -28.54 -4.89 3.24
C TYR A 50 -27.78 -4.61 4.55
N VAL A 51 -27.26 -5.68 5.18
CA VAL A 51 -26.48 -5.62 6.44
C VAL A 51 -25.16 -6.41 6.36
N SER A 52 -24.86 -6.96 5.19
CA SER A 52 -23.65 -7.75 4.96
C SER A 52 -22.39 -6.87 4.94
N HIS A 53 -21.21 -7.48 5.14
CA HIS A 53 -19.89 -6.84 4.98
C HIS A 53 -19.62 -5.60 5.84
N GLY A 54 -20.42 -5.36 6.88
CA GLY A 54 -20.27 -4.20 7.77
C GLY A 54 -21.30 -3.09 7.51
N ALA A 55 -22.23 -3.29 6.58
CA ALA A 55 -23.24 -2.29 6.21
C ALA A 55 -24.36 -2.06 7.24
N GLY A 56 -24.12 -2.30 8.54
CA GLY A 56 -25.11 -2.08 9.60
C GLY A 56 -25.59 -0.64 9.69
N TRP A 57 -24.75 0.32 9.28
CA TRP A 57 -25.10 1.75 9.19
C TRP A 57 -26.25 2.01 8.21
N TRP A 58 -26.41 1.20 7.16
CA TRP A 58 -27.41 1.42 6.12
C TRP A 58 -28.84 1.34 6.63
N ALA A 59 -29.08 0.51 7.65
CA ALA A 59 -30.38 0.42 8.32
C ALA A 59 -30.75 1.67 9.13
N THR A 60 -29.77 2.54 9.43
CA THR A 60 -29.99 3.79 10.18
C THR A 60 -30.31 4.97 9.25
N VAL A 61 -30.12 4.80 7.94
CA VAL A 61 -30.45 5.81 6.92
C VAL A 61 -31.94 5.77 6.63
N ALA A 62 -32.61 6.93 6.65
CA ALA A 62 -34.01 7.07 6.27
C ALA A 62 -34.22 6.66 4.80
N ASP A 63 -35.29 5.93 4.50
CA ASP A 63 -35.54 5.37 3.15
C ASP A 63 -35.59 6.44 2.06
N GLU A 64 -36.12 7.62 2.37
CA GLU A 64 -36.19 8.77 1.46
C GLU A 64 -34.82 9.37 1.12
N SER A 65 -33.80 9.15 1.97
CA SER A 65 -32.43 9.60 1.75
C SER A 65 -31.57 8.57 1.00
N LYS A 66 -31.98 7.30 0.94
CA LYS A 66 -31.17 6.21 0.37
C LYS A 66 -30.86 6.41 -1.11
N GLU A 67 -31.86 6.77 -1.92
CA GLU A 67 -31.69 6.99 -3.36
C GLU A 67 -30.63 8.07 -3.64
N MET A 68 -30.62 9.16 -2.86
CA MET A 68 -29.64 10.23 -3.01
C MET A 68 -28.21 9.73 -2.75
N ILE A 69 -28.01 8.88 -1.74
CA ILE A 69 -26.70 8.30 -1.44
C ILE A 69 -26.27 7.37 -2.58
N ILE A 70 -27.15 6.48 -3.04
CA ILE A 70 -26.84 5.55 -4.13
C ILE A 70 -26.51 6.31 -5.41
N ALA A 71 -27.33 7.28 -5.80
CA ALA A 71 -27.07 8.13 -6.96
C ALA A 71 -25.73 8.86 -6.84
N LYS A 72 -25.31 9.26 -5.63
CA LYS A 72 -24.00 9.88 -5.42
C LYS A 72 -22.86 8.87 -5.56
N LEU A 73 -22.99 7.66 -5.00
CA LEU A 73 -21.98 6.61 -5.13
C LEU A 73 -21.83 6.14 -6.59
N GLU A 74 -22.91 6.11 -7.37
CA GLU A 74 -22.88 5.81 -8.80
C GLU A 74 -22.07 6.81 -9.64
N THR A 75 -21.76 7.99 -9.10
CA THR A 75 -20.89 8.98 -9.79
C THR A 75 -19.40 8.70 -9.62
N LEU A 76 -19.01 7.75 -8.77
CA LEU A 76 -17.60 7.48 -8.49
C LEU A 76 -16.94 6.80 -9.70
N PRO A 77 -15.76 7.26 -10.16
CA PRO A 77 -15.04 6.62 -11.26
C PRO A 77 -14.34 5.34 -10.78
N THR A 78 -14.17 4.36 -11.67
CA THR A 78 -13.43 3.12 -11.34
C THR A 78 -11.92 3.38 -11.15
N LEU A 79 -11.38 4.39 -11.83
CA LEU A 79 -9.99 4.80 -11.72
C LEU A 79 -9.85 6.33 -11.83
N ILE A 80 -8.76 6.88 -11.28
CA ILE A 80 -8.39 8.29 -11.41
C ILE A 80 -6.93 8.37 -11.86
N GLU A 81 -6.64 9.29 -12.78
CA GLU A 81 -5.28 9.64 -13.19
C GLU A 81 -4.89 11.01 -12.64
N ILE A 82 -3.68 11.08 -12.07
CA ILE A 82 -3.10 12.32 -11.53
C ILE A 82 -1.82 12.61 -12.30
N GLU A 83 -1.83 13.70 -13.06
CA GLU A 83 -0.63 14.19 -13.73
C GLU A 83 0.40 14.70 -12.72
N SER A 84 1.65 14.27 -12.86
CA SER A 84 2.76 14.74 -12.03
C SER A 84 4.02 14.94 -12.87
N PRO A 85 5.01 15.73 -12.39
CA PRO A 85 6.29 15.90 -13.10
C PRO A 85 7.06 14.58 -13.33
N ARG A 86 6.76 13.51 -12.58
CA ARG A 86 7.38 12.19 -12.72
C ARG A 86 6.60 11.24 -13.64
N GLY A 87 5.46 11.70 -14.16
CA GLY A 87 4.51 10.90 -14.92
C GLY A 87 3.19 10.70 -14.18
N VAL A 88 2.25 10.01 -14.83
CA VAL A 88 0.91 9.75 -14.30
C VAL A 88 0.98 8.92 -13.02
N VAL A 89 0.24 9.31 -11.99
CA VAL A 89 -0.09 8.46 -10.84
C VAL A 89 -1.51 7.97 -11.02
N GLY A 90 -1.67 6.66 -11.17
CA GLY A 90 -2.95 5.99 -11.24
C GLY A 90 -3.50 5.67 -9.85
N VAL A 91 -4.81 5.77 -9.68
CA VAL A 91 -5.52 5.34 -8.47
C VAL A 91 -6.60 4.36 -8.90
N VAL A 92 -6.63 3.19 -8.28
CA VAL A 92 -7.62 2.12 -8.50
C VAL A 92 -7.84 1.37 -7.19
N HIS A 93 -9.03 0.81 -6.96
CA HIS A 93 -9.35 0.23 -5.67
C HIS A 93 -8.58 -1.06 -5.34
N GLY A 94 -8.71 -2.08 -6.16
CA GLY A 94 -8.14 -3.43 -5.97
C GLY A 94 -6.75 -3.60 -6.57
N ASP A 95 -6.67 -3.79 -7.88
CA ASP A 95 -5.41 -4.06 -8.58
C ASP A 95 -5.51 -3.74 -10.10
N VAL A 96 -4.36 -3.79 -10.78
CA VAL A 96 -4.24 -3.78 -12.25
C VAL A 96 -3.87 -5.19 -12.72
N PRO A 97 -4.53 -5.75 -13.76
CA PRO A 97 -4.21 -7.05 -14.30
C PRO A 97 -2.72 -7.22 -14.67
N ARG A 98 -2.15 -8.38 -14.35
CA ARG A 98 -0.73 -8.64 -14.60
C ARG A 98 -0.40 -8.60 -16.09
N GLY A 99 0.71 -7.94 -16.42
CA GLY A 99 1.22 -7.83 -17.79
C GLY A 99 0.49 -6.79 -18.64
N LEU A 100 -0.58 -6.19 -18.13
CA LEU A 100 -1.25 -5.08 -18.79
C LEU A 100 -0.52 -3.77 -18.50
N SER A 101 -0.38 -2.92 -19.51
CA SER A 101 0.09 -1.53 -19.31
C SER A 101 -1.02 -0.70 -18.68
N TRP A 102 -0.67 0.42 -18.06
CA TRP A 102 -1.66 1.34 -17.48
C TRP A 102 -2.66 1.84 -18.52
N GLN A 103 -2.20 2.24 -19.71
CA GLN A 103 -3.12 2.66 -20.77
C GLN A 103 -3.99 1.52 -21.29
N GLY A 104 -3.46 0.29 -21.37
CA GLY A 104 -4.25 -0.88 -21.71
C GLY A 104 -5.35 -1.14 -20.66
N PHE A 105 -5.01 -0.99 -19.38
CA PHE A 105 -5.96 -1.09 -18.29
C PHE A 105 -7.06 -0.03 -18.35
N VAL A 106 -6.71 1.23 -18.61
CA VAL A 106 -7.68 2.33 -18.79
C VAL A 106 -8.62 2.05 -19.97
N ASN A 107 -8.09 1.57 -21.09
CA ASN A 107 -8.89 1.29 -22.28
C ASN A 107 -9.84 0.10 -22.11
N ASP A 108 -9.45 -0.88 -21.30
CA ASP A 108 -10.21 -2.11 -21.07
C ASP A 108 -11.03 -2.08 -19.77
N ILE A 109 -11.16 -0.93 -19.10
CA ILE A 109 -11.79 -0.86 -17.77
C ILE A 109 -13.26 -1.31 -17.77
N ASP A 110 -13.97 -1.14 -18.89
CA ASP A 110 -15.35 -1.60 -19.08
C ASP A 110 -15.46 -3.11 -19.36
N ASN A 111 -14.34 -3.82 -19.52
CA ASN A 111 -14.33 -5.27 -19.60
C ASN A 111 -14.58 -5.86 -18.21
N ALA A 112 -15.61 -6.70 -18.09
CA ALA A 112 -16.02 -7.29 -16.81
C ALA A 112 -14.88 -8.00 -16.04
N GLN A 113 -13.94 -8.65 -16.73
CA GLN A 113 -12.80 -9.30 -16.05
C GLN A 113 -11.78 -8.29 -15.52
N VAL A 114 -11.61 -7.18 -16.23
CA VAL A 114 -10.71 -6.09 -15.82
C VAL A 114 -11.33 -5.30 -14.68
N GLU A 115 -12.63 -4.97 -14.77
CA GLU A 115 -13.38 -4.33 -13.69
C GLU A 115 -13.37 -5.18 -12.41
N GLU A 116 -13.56 -6.50 -12.54
CA GLU A 116 -13.48 -7.42 -11.40
C GLU A 116 -12.11 -7.33 -10.70
N ILE A 117 -11.01 -7.27 -11.46
CA ILE A 117 -9.67 -7.11 -10.87
C ILE A 117 -9.49 -5.71 -10.29
N ALA A 118 -10.03 -4.67 -10.95
CA ALA A 118 -9.97 -3.29 -10.49
C ALA A 118 -10.68 -3.09 -9.14
N LEU A 119 -11.67 -3.92 -8.81
CA LEU A 119 -12.42 -3.83 -7.55
C LEU A 119 -12.05 -4.91 -6.54
N TRP A 120 -11.68 -6.11 -6.98
CA TRP A 120 -11.51 -7.28 -6.11
C TRP A 120 -10.11 -7.89 -6.16
N GLY A 121 -9.20 -7.33 -6.95
CA GLY A 121 -7.85 -7.84 -7.10
C GLY A 121 -7.06 -7.85 -5.79
N ARG A 122 -6.51 -9.02 -5.43
CA ARG A 122 -5.64 -9.18 -4.24
C ARG A 122 -4.35 -9.94 -4.53
N GLU A 123 -4.23 -10.49 -5.73
CA GLU A 123 -3.22 -11.50 -6.04
C GLU A 123 -1.81 -10.92 -6.03
N ARG A 124 -1.61 -9.67 -6.48
CA ARG A 124 -0.31 -8.99 -6.43
C ARG A 124 0.25 -8.94 -5.01
N ILE A 125 -0.58 -8.55 -4.05
CA ILE A 125 -0.18 -8.43 -2.63
C ILE A 125 0.00 -9.82 -2.03
N LYS A 126 -0.99 -10.72 -2.17
CA LYS A 126 -0.90 -12.08 -1.62
C LYS A 126 0.32 -12.86 -2.10
N LYS A 127 0.63 -12.77 -3.40
CA LYS A 127 1.72 -13.51 -4.03
C LYS A 127 3.01 -12.69 -4.17
N HIS A 128 3.03 -11.46 -3.65
CA HIS A 128 4.19 -10.57 -3.69
C HIS A 128 4.73 -10.37 -5.13
N TYR A 129 3.83 -10.16 -6.09
CA TYR A 129 4.22 -9.89 -7.47
C TYR A 129 4.77 -8.46 -7.60
N ARG A 130 6.09 -8.34 -7.67
CA ARG A 130 6.82 -7.07 -7.76
C ARG A 130 6.90 -6.47 -9.17
N GLN A 131 6.35 -7.15 -10.17
CA GLN A 131 6.32 -6.63 -11.53
C GLN A 131 5.44 -5.37 -11.57
N GLY A 132 6.04 -4.23 -11.89
CA GLY A 132 5.32 -2.97 -12.03
C GLY A 132 4.35 -2.95 -13.21
N VAL A 133 3.54 -1.90 -13.25
CA VAL A 133 2.63 -1.57 -14.34
C VAL A 133 3.36 -0.61 -15.30
N ALA A 134 3.47 -0.98 -16.56
CA ALA A 134 4.16 -0.15 -17.55
C ALA A 134 3.32 1.09 -17.93
N GLY A 135 3.98 2.21 -18.24
CA GLY A 135 3.31 3.43 -18.71
C GLY A 135 2.73 4.32 -17.61
N VAL A 136 3.10 4.10 -16.34
CA VAL A 136 2.63 4.90 -15.19
C VAL A 136 3.74 5.05 -14.15
N TRP A 137 3.79 6.18 -13.46
CA TRP A 137 4.78 6.46 -12.41
C TRP A 137 4.52 5.65 -11.14
N ARG A 138 3.28 5.71 -10.65
CA ARG A 138 2.80 4.94 -9.50
C ARG A 138 1.36 4.49 -9.72
N VAL A 139 0.99 3.37 -9.11
CA VAL A 139 -0.41 2.95 -8.97
C VAL A 139 -0.73 2.84 -7.49
N CYS A 140 -1.66 3.64 -6.98
CA CYS A 140 -2.12 3.57 -5.61
C CYS A 140 -3.35 2.66 -5.51
N THR A 141 -3.30 1.67 -4.62
CA THR A 141 -4.39 0.71 -4.37
C THR A 141 -4.76 0.64 -2.90
N GLY A 142 -6.01 0.27 -2.64
CA GLY A 142 -6.53 -0.06 -1.31
C GLY A 142 -6.87 -1.54 -1.21
N HIS A 143 -8.08 -1.82 -0.70
CA HIS A 143 -8.79 -3.11 -0.71
C HIS A 143 -8.17 -4.27 0.08
N THR A 144 -6.89 -4.57 -0.16
CA THR A 144 -6.20 -5.66 0.51
C THR A 144 -5.50 -5.15 1.75
N TRP A 145 -6.08 -5.46 2.91
CA TRP A 145 -5.47 -5.13 4.19
C TRP A 145 -4.06 -5.70 4.35
N ILE A 146 -3.15 -4.85 4.80
CA ILE A 146 -1.75 -5.12 5.14
C ILE A 146 -1.39 -4.40 6.44
N PRO A 147 -0.46 -4.92 7.27
CA PRO A 147 -0.14 -4.32 8.57
C PRO A 147 0.52 -2.93 8.44
N GLU A 148 1.28 -2.73 7.38
CA GLU A 148 1.91 -1.47 7.00
C GLU A 148 1.75 -1.32 5.49
N PRO A 149 1.67 -0.09 4.96
CA PRO A 149 1.66 0.15 3.53
C PRO A 149 2.81 -0.60 2.84
N LEU A 150 2.61 -1.01 1.59
CA LEU A 150 3.54 -1.86 0.86
C LEU A 150 3.77 -1.36 -0.56
N ARG A 151 5.02 -1.35 -1.00
CA ARG A 151 5.39 -1.11 -2.39
C ARG A 151 5.74 -2.43 -3.10
N LEU A 152 5.18 -2.63 -4.29
CA LEU A 152 5.46 -3.77 -5.18
C LEU A 152 5.72 -3.25 -6.59
N GLY A 153 7.00 -3.06 -6.92
CA GLY A 153 7.40 -2.36 -8.15
C GLY A 153 6.99 -0.88 -8.07
N ASN A 154 6.14 -0.41 -8.98
CA ASN A 154 5.54 0.93 -8.90
C ASN A 154 4.10 0.94 -8.35
N VAL A 155 3.62 -0.18 -7.78
CA VAL A 155 2.29 -0.25 -7.14
C VAL A 155 2.44 -0.03 -5.64
N LEU A 156 1.64 0.87 -5.07
CA LEU A 156 1.58 1.21 -3.65
C LEU A 156 0.25 0.71 -3.09
N ALA A 157 0.31 -0.31 -2.23
CA ALA A 157 -0.83 -0.74 -1.44
C ALA A 157 -0.89 0.10 -0.16
N LEU A 158 -2.02 0.77 0.06
CA LEU A 158 -2.19 1.78 1.10
C LEU A 158 -3.13 1.36 2.23
N ASP A 159 -3.88 0.26 2.07
CA ASP A 159 -4.86 -0.15 3.08
C ASP A 159 -4.21 -0.86 4.26
N CYS A 160 -3.88 -0.06 5.28
CA CYS A 160 -3.48 -0.53 6.60
C CYS A 160 -4.54 -0.29 7.68
N THR A 161 -5.73 0.20 7.31
CA THR A 161 -6.77 0.63 8.25
C THR A 161 -7.56 -0.55 8.84
N GLY A 162 -7.67 -1.65 8.10
CA GLY A 162 -8.42 -2.83 8.53
C GLY A 162 -9.92 -2.60 8.73
N GLY A 163 -10.47 -1.50 8.18
CA GLY A 163 -11.85 -1.10 8.40
C GLY A 163 -12.10 -0.27 9.67
N GLY A 164 -11.05 0.26 10.31
CA GLY A 164 -11.17 1.29 11.37
C GLY A 164 -10.17 1.19 12.52
N ASP A 165 -9.42 0.10 12.63
CA ASP A 165 -8.54 -0.17 13.79
C ASP A 165 -7.06 0.15 13.53
N GLY A 166 -6.65 0.19 12.26
CA GLY A 166 -5.27 0.46 11.85
C GLY A 166 -5.05 1.90 11.39
N PRO A 167 -3.79 2.30 11.20
CA PRO A 167 -3.44 3.68 10.89
C PRO A 167 -3.82 4.06 9.45
N LEU A 168 -3.86 5.35 9.15
CA LEU A 168 -4.17 5.85 7.80
C LEU A 168 -2.88 6.04 6.99
N GLY A 169 -2.72 5.22 5.94
CA GLY A 169 -1.64 5.36 4.95
C GLY A 169 -1.96 6.44 3.91
N ILE A 170 -1.04 7.38 3.70
CA ILE A 170 -1.19 8.51 2.77
C ILE A 170 0.04 8.60 1.88
N TYR A 171 -0.12 8.49 0.57
CA TYR A 171 0.94 8.79 -0.39
C TYR A 171 0.87 10.24 -0.87
N CYS A 172 1.95 11.00 -0.68
CA CYS A 172 2.12 12.35 -1.21
C CYS A 172 2.71 12.30 -2.62
N VAL A 173 1.89 12.65 -3.62
CA VAL A 173 2.30 12.65 -5.03
C VAL A 173 3.43 13.62 -5.31
N GLN A 174 3.48 14.76 -4.63
CA GLN A 174 4.49 15.81 -4.83
C GLN A 174 5.87 15.38 -4.32
N ASP A 175 5.90 14.68 -3.20
CA ASP A 175 7.15 14.30 -2.54
C ASP A 175 7.56 12.85 -2.84
N ASP A 176 6.71 12.08 -3.56
CA ASP A 176 6.87 10.62 -3.75
C ASP A 176 7.16 9.91 -2.43
N THR A 177 6.44 10.31 -1.39
CA THR A 177 6.67 9.89 -0.01
C THR A 177 5.37 9.40 0.58
N LEU A 178 5.44 8.28 1.30
CA LEU A 178 4.31 7.77 2.04
C LEU A 178 4.38 8.18 3.50
N TYR A 179 3.22 8.44 4.09
CA TYR A 179 3.03 8.83 5.46
C TYR A 179 2.07 7.86 6.13
N VAL A 180 2.35 7.51 7.38
CA VAL A 180 1.44 6.79 8.28
C VAL A 180 1.42 7.58 9.57
N ASP A 181 0.21 7.98 10.01
CA ASP A 181 0.01 8.84 11.19
C ASP A 181 0.85 10.13 11.18
N GLY A 182 1.03 10.71 9.99
CA GLY A 182 1.81 11.94 9.79
C GLY A 182 3.33 11.76 9.81
N LEU A 183 3.83 10.55 10.05
CA LEU A 183 5.24 10.21 9.94
C LEU A 183 5.55 9.67 8.57
N SER A 184 6.62 10.17 7.95
CA SER A 184 7.11 9.62 6.69
C SER A 184 7.53 8.16 6.90
N VAL A 185 6.86 7.24 6.22
CA VAL A 185 7.30 5.85 6.11
C VAL A 185 8.23 5.80 4.93
N ALA A 186 9.45 5.39 5.21
CA ALA A 186 10.41 5.12 4.17
C ALA A 186 10.07 3.75 3.58
N LEU A 187 9.02 3.73 2.75
CA LEU A 187 8.32 2.56 2.22
C LEU A 187 9.16 1.64 1.33
N ASP A 188 10.46 1.86 1.30
CA ASP A 188 11.31 1.32 0.29
C ASP A 188 12.76 1.34 0.72
N GLN A 189 13.11 1.50 2.01
CA GLN A 189 14.54 1.65 2.29
C GLN A 189 15.35 0.43 1.87
N ALA A 190 14.86 -0.80 2.05
CA ALA A 190 15.57 -2.01 1.65
C ALA A 190 15.62 -2.18 0.12
N GLU A 191 14.54 -1.85 -0.58
CA GLU A 191 14.43 -1.98 -2.03
C GLU A 191 15.11 -0.81 -2.75
N VAL A 192 14.95 0.45 -2.30
CA VAL A 192 15.78 1.60 -2.68
C VAL A 192 17.25 1.34 -2.40
N PHE A 193 17.59 0.80 -1.24
CA PHE A 193 18.98 0.43 -0.95
C PHE A 193 19.48 -0.61 -1.95
N THR A 194 18.68 -1.64 -2.25
CA THR A 194 19.02 -2.65 -3.25
C THR A 194 19.17 -2.06 -4.66
N GLU A 195 18.25 -1.19 -5.09
CA GLU A 195 18.33 -0.50 -6.39
C GLU A 195 19.56 0.42 -6.47
N LEU A 196 19.83 1.19 -5.41
CA LEU A 196 21.02 2.05 -5.31
C LEU A 196 22.31 1.24 -5.38
N LEU A 197 22.37 0.08 -4.73
CA LEU A 197 23.51 -0.84 -4.81
C LEU A 197 23.70 -1.39 -6.22
N ASN A 198 22.64 -1.87 -6.87
CA ASN A 198 22.71 -2.38 -8.25
C ASN A 198 23.16 -1.29 -9.24
N ASP A 199 22.62 -0.07 -9.10
CA ASP A 199 23.01 1.07 -9.94
C ASP A 199 24.46 1.51 -9.70
N LEU A 200 24.91 1.44 -8.45
CA LEU A 200 26.30 1.70 -8.08
C LEU A 200 27.24 0.65 -8.69
N GLU A 201 26.92 -0.64 -8.56
CA GLU A 201 27.68 -1.74 -9.16
C GLU A 201 27.82 -1.59 -10.68
N ARG A 202 26.72 -1.31 -11.38
CA ARG A 202 26.74 -1.05 -12.83
C ARG A 202 27.61 0.16 -13.19
N THR A 203 27.44 1.26 -12.45
CA THR A 203 28.23 2.49 -12.69
C THR A 203 29.72 2.26 -12.43
N GLN A 204 30.07 1.45 -11.43
CA GLN A 204 31.45 1.11 -11.10
C GLN A 204 32.09 0.20 -12.17
N ALA A 205 31.32 -0.76 -12.72
CA ALA A 205 31.77 -1.57 -13.86
C ALA A 205 32.04 -0.72 -15.11
N GLU A 206 31.14 0.22 -15.43
CA GLU A 206 31.33 1.18 -16.52
C GLU A 206 32.56 2.07 -16.29
N LEU A 207 32.75 2.59 -15.08
CA LEU A 207 33.91 3.41 -14.71
C LEU A 207 35.22 2.65 -14.91
N ASN A 208 35.30 1.39 -14.45
CA ASN A 208 36.49 0.56 -14.62
C ASN A 208 36.81 0.31 -16.10
N SER A 209 35.79 0.11 -16.94
CA SER A 209 35.98 -0.03 -18.39
C SER A 209 36.45 1.27 -19.06
N MET A 210 36.01 2.43 -18.59
CA MET A 210 36.40 3.73 -19.14
C MET A 210 37.81 4.14 -18.70
N LEU A 211 38.19 3.81 -17.46
CA LEU A 211 39.55 4.00 -16.97
C LEU A 211 40.56 3.16 -17.74
N SER A 212 40.23 1.89 -18.06
CA SER A 212 41.11 1.06 -18.89
C SER A 212 41.22 1.54 -20.34
N ALA A 213 40.19 2.22 -20.86
CA ALA A 213 40.17 2.86 -22.17
C ALA A 213 40.82 4.26 -22.21
N SER A 214 41.30 4.80 -21.08
CA SER A 214 41.91 6.15 -20.96
C SER A 214 40.99 7.33 -21.35
N THR A 215 39.67 7.19 -21.21
CA THR A 215 38.70 8.26 -21.49
C THR A 215 38.48 9.14 -20.25
N LEU A 216 39.23 10.26 -20.17
CA LEU A 216 39.32 11.08 -18.95
C LEU A 216 38.01 11.80 -18.57
N ILE A 217 37.25 12.31 -19.53
CA ILE A 217 36.04 13.11 -19.27
C ILE A 217 34.89 12.21 -18.82
N GLU A 218 34.66 11.11 -19.53
CA GLU A 218 33.65 10.10 -19.21
C GLU A 218 33.91 9.45 -17.84
N SER A 219 35.17 9.13 -17.54
CA SER A 219 35.54 8.58 -16.23
C SER A 219 35.31 9.58 -15.09
N GLN A 220 35.61 10.88 -15.27
CA GLN A 220 35.28 11.91 -14.28
C GLN A 220 33.76 12.07 -14.06
N ARG A 221 32.95 11.92 -15.10
CA ARG A 221 31.47 11.98 -14.98
C ARG A 221 30.94 10.77 -14.23
N LEU A 222 31.40 9.57 -14.57
CA LEU A 222 31.00 8.32 -13.92
C LEU A 222 31.46 8.27 -12.46
N SER A 223 32.66 8.78 -12.14
CA SER A 223 33.15 8.90 -10.76
C SER A 223 32.22 9.74 -9.90
N ARG A 224 31.81 10.93 -10.37
CA ARG A 224 30.86 11.79 -9.64
C ARG A 224 29.50 11.13 -9.45
N LYS A 225 29.02 10.39 -10.46
CA LYS A 225 27.78 9.63 -10.35
C LYS A 225 27.90 8.50 -9.32
N ALA A 226 29.02 7.79 -9.28
CA ALA A 226 29.27 6.74 -8.29
C ALA A 226 29.35 7.30 -6.86
N GLU A 227 29.99 8.46 -6.66
CA GLU A 227 30.03 9.16 -5.36
C GLU A 227 28.62 9.54 -4.86
N ASP A 228 27.77 10.09 -5.73
CA ASP A 228 26.36 10.42 -5.39
C ASP A 228 25.57 9.17 -4.98
N LEU A 229 25.65 8.11 -5.80
CA LEU A 229 24.96 6.84 -5.53
C LEU A 229 25.45 6.22 -4.22
N ALA A 230 26.75 6.22 -3.95
CA ALA A 230 27.32 5.69 -2.70
C ALA A 230 26.85 6.47 -1.46
N ALA A 231 26.82 7.81 -1.54
CA ALA A 231 26.34 8.65 -0.45
C ALA A 231 24.86 8.36 -0.14
N ARG A 232 24.03 8.26 -1.17
CA ARG A 232 22.60 7.95 -1.04
C ARG A 232 22.36 6.54 -0.51
N ALA A 233 23.14 5.55 -0.96
CA ALA A 233 23.07 4.18 -0.46
C ALA A 233 23.42 4.12 1.04
N ASN A 234 24.47 4.84 1.46
CA ASN A 234 24.85 4.90 2.87
C ASN A 234 23.77 5.55 3.75
N THR A 235 23.14 6.64 3.29
CA THR A 235 22.02 7.25 4.00
C THR A 235 20.83 6.29 4.11
N ALA A 236 20.48 5.59 3.03
CA ALA A 236 19.42 4.57 3.05
C ALA A 236 19.75 3.41 4.00
N TRP A 237 21.00 2.94 4.03
CA TRP A 237 21.43 1.89 4.97
C TRP A 237 21.29 2.33 6.44
N LEU A 238 21.76 3.53 6.77
CA LEU A 238 21.72 4.02 8.15
C LEU A 238 20.29 4.13 8.69
N ALA A 239 19.33 4.40 7.81
CA ALA A 239 17.94 4.50 8.20
C ALA A 239 17.24 3.11 8.26
N LEU A 240 17.78 2.08 7.59
CA LEU A 240 17.36 0.66 7.71
C LEU A 240 17.93 -0.05 8.93
N GLN A 241 19.15 0.32 9.29
CA GLN A 241 19.96 -0.44 10.24
C GLN A 241 19.20 -0.79 11.54
N PRO A 242 18.45 0.14 12.17
CA PRO A 242 17.70 -0.18 13.39
C PRO A 242 16.63 -1.27 13.19
N GLU A 243 15.91 -1.26 12.05
CA GLU A 243 14.85 -2.21 11.74
C GLU A 243 15.41 -3.62 11.47
N VAL A 244 16.54 -3.70 10.76
CA VAL A 244 17.24 -4.96 10.50
C VAL A 244 17.77 -5.55 11.80
N GLU A 245 18.37 -4.72 12.67
CA GLU A 245 18.85 -5.14 13.98
C GLU A 245 17.70 -5.63 14.88
N ALA A 246 16.57 -4.91 14.91
CA ALA A 246 15.38 -5.31 15.66
C ALA A 246 14.81 -6.65 15.16
N SER A 247 14.71 -6.83 13.84
CA SER A 247 14.23 -8.07 13.22
C SER A 247 15.14 -9.26 13.54
N GLN A 248 16.45 -9.06 13.46
CA GLN A 248 17.43 -10.09 13.83
C GLN A 248 17.35 -10.45 15.32
N LYS A 249 17.13 -9.46 16.19
CA LYS A 249 16.94 -9.69 17.63
C LYS A 249 15.70 -10.53 17.89
N LEU A 250 14.56 -10.21 17.26
CA LEU A 250 13.33 -11.00 17.38
C LEU A 250 13.53 -12.44 16.91
N LEU A 251 14.17 -12.65 15.75
CA LEU A 251 14.50 -13.99 15.24
C LEU A 251 15.36 -14.79 16.21
N ASN A 252 16.38 -14.16 16.81
CA ASN A 252 17.25 -14.80 17.79
C ASN A 252 16.48 -15.21 19.05
N GLU A 253 15.58 -14.36 19.55
CA GLU A 253 14.73 -14.68 20.70
C GLU A 253 13.75 -15.82 20.39
N LEU A 254 13.10 -15.80 19.23
CA LEU A 254 12.22 -16.88 18.76
C LEU A 254 12.98 -18.20 18.59
N HIS A 255 14.21 -18.14 18.08
CA HIS A 255 15.08 -19.31 18.01
C HIS A 255 15.42 -19.83 19.41
N GLY A 256 15.80 -18.95 20.34
CA GLY A 256 16.03 -19.31 21.74
C GLY A 256 14.82 -19.99 22.38
N LEU A 257 13.61 -19.48 22.10
CA LEU A 257 12.35 -20.10 22.53
C LEU A 257 12.15 -21.50 21.92
N SER A 258 12.50 -21.69 20.65
CA SER A 258 12.35 -22.98 19.95
C SER A 258 13.21 -24.10 20.55
N LEU A 259 14.35 -23.74 21.15
CA LEU A 259 15.29 -24.67 21.79
C LEU A 259 14.84 -25.12 23.20
N LEU A 260 13.80 -24.49 23.75
CA LEU A 260 13.29 -24.76 25.09
C LEU A 260 12.01 -25.61 25.05
N GLY A 261 11.84 -26.46 26.07
CA GLY A 261 10.64 -27.26 26.30
C GLY A 261 10.10 -27.10 27.72
N GLY A 262 8.85 -27.54 27.93
CA GLY A 262 8.18 -27.51 29.24
C GLY A 262 8.04 -26.11 29.84
N GLU A 263 8.13 -26.01 31.16
CA GLU A 263 7.95 -24.74 31.91
C GLU A 263 8.93 -23.63 31.50
N ARG A 264 10.16 -23.98 31.10
CA ARG A 264 11.16 -22.99 30.66
C ARG A 264 10.75 -22.28 29.38
N ARG A 265 10.03 -22.98 28.49
CA ARG A 265 9.48 -22.38 27.27
C ARG A 265 8.36 -21.40 27.59
N VAL A 266 7.49 -21.74 28.54
CA VAL A 266 6.38 -20.88 28.97
C VAL A 266 6.91 -19.58 29.57
N LEU A 267 7.86 -19.66 30.50
CA LEU A 267 8.49 -18.49 31.11
C LEU A 267 9.19 -17.60 30.08
N LYS A 268 9.91 -18.20 29.11
CA LYS A 268 10.59 -17.45 28.06
C LYS A 268 9.61 -16.79 27.09
N LEU A 269 8.46 -17.41 26.82
CA LEU A 269 7.39 -16.83 26.01
C LEU A 269 6.73 -15.64 26.71
N GLU A 270 6.50 -15.73 28.02
CA GLU A 270 5.98 -14.61 28.83
C GLU A 270 6.97 -13.43 28.87
N GLU A 271 8.25 -13.71 29.09
CA GLU A 271 9.32 -12.70 29.02
C GLU A 271 9.36 -12.03 27.64
N LEU A 272 9.25 -12.82 26.57
CA LEU A 272 9.22 -12.31 25.20
C LEU A 272 8.00 -11.41 24.96
N ARG A 273 6.81 -11.83 25.40
CA ARG A 273 5.57 -11.03 25.27
C ARG A 273 5.68 -9.71 26.01
N SER A 274 6.16 -9.73 27.25
CA SER A 274 6.38 -8.51 28.05
C SER A 274 7.38 -7.56 27.38
N GLY A 275 8.43 -8.08 26.74
CA GLY A 275 9.40 -7.28 26.00
C GLY A 275 8.83 -6.56 24.76
N TYR A 276 7.64 -6.96 24.27
CA TYR A 276 6.96 -6.37 23.11
C TYR A 276 5.58 -5.79 23.46
N GLU A 277 5.26 -5.62 24.74
CA GLU A 277 3.95 -5.12 25.21
C GLU A 277 3.57 -3.79 24.55
N GLY A 278 2.34 -3.70 24.04
CA GLY A 278 1.80 -2.54 23.34
C GLY A 278 2.28 -2.37 21.89
N THR A 279 3.03 -3.33 21.34
CA THR A 279 3.49 -3.31 19.95
C THR A 279 2.72 -4.29 19.06
N PRO A 280 2.71 -4.11 17.72
CA PRO A 280 2.11 -5.08 16.80
C PRO A 280 2.69 -6.51 16.94
N ILE A 281 3.95 -6.63 17.38
CA ILE A 281 4.63 -7.92 17.58
C ILE A 281 4.00 -8.70 18.74
N GLU A 282 3.54 -8.04 19.81
CA GLU A 282 2.80 -8.70 20.88
C GLU A 282 1.54 -9.39 20.34
N GLY A 283 0.76 -8.69 19.52
CA GLY A 283 -0.44 -9.24 18.89
C GLY A 283 -0.14 -10.49 18.05
N LEU A 284 0.99 -10.49 17.34
CA LEU A 284 1.47 -11.63 16.55
C LEU A 284 1.94 -12.81 17.44
N LEU A 285 2.71 -12.54 18.49
CA LEU A 285 3.16 -13.54 19.46
C LEU A 285 2.00 -14.18 20.24
N ASN A 286 0.96 -13.40 20.52
CA ASN A 286 -0.28 -13.91 21.13
C ASN A 286 -1.00 -14.85 20.16
N ARG A 287 -1.14 -14.51 18.88
CA ARG A 287 -1.81 -15.39 17.90
C ARG A 287 -1.04 -16.68 17.61
N LEU A 288 0.29 -16.64 17.55
CA LEU A 288 1.11 -17.79 17.16
C LEU A 288 1.34 -18.81 18.29
N PHE A 289 1.28 -18.36 19.54
CA PHE A 289 1.64 -19.18 20.71
C PHE A 289 0.54 -19.23 21.79
N CYS A 290 -0.71 -18.93 21.42
CA CYS A 290 -1.90 -19.27 22.22
C CYS A 290 -2.27 -20.75 22.05
#